data_AF-A0A644Z2Z0-F1
#
_entry.id   AF-A0A644Z2Z0-F1
#
_cell.length_a   1.000
_cell.length_b   1.000
_cell.length_c   1.000
_cell.angle_alpha   90.00
_cell.angle_beta   90.00
_cell.angle_gamma   90.00
#
_symmetry.space_group_name_H-M   'P 1'
#
loop_
_entity.id
_entity.type
_entity.pdbx_description
1 polymer ?
#
loop_
_entity_poly.entity_id
_entity_poly.type
_entity_poly.pdbx_seq_one_letter_code
_entity_poly.pdbx_strand_id
1 'polypeptide(L)' 'MPFGNRVGTHSVNETLYRDFVHALPKLLASGGIAVLYTMEHKLLTTFLKAEPSLALAAELTTEAGGLNPRVTVVRRV' A
#
# COMPACT_ATOMS: atom_id res chain seq x y z
N MET A 1 -6.41 0.17 -3.48
CA MET A 1 -5.68 -0.92 -4.20
C MET A 1 -6.58 -2.14 -4.26
N PRO A 2 -6.36 -3.13 -5.17
CA PRO A 2 -7.27 -4.27 -5.30
C PRO A 2 -7.50 -5.01 -4.00
N PHE A 3 -8.75 -5.37 -3.73
CA PHE A 3 -9.23 -5.97 -2.47
C PHE A 3 -9.02 -7.50 -2.46
N GLY A 4 -7.78 -7.93 -2.72
CA GLY A 4 -7.37 -9.33 -2.74
C GLY A 4 -8.04 -10.17 -3.84
N ASN A 5 -8.37 -11.43 -3.52
CA ASN A 5 -8.84 -12.45 -4.48
C ASN A 5 -10.16 -12.13 -5.20
N ARG A 6 -10.83 -11.02 -4.87
CA ARG A 6 -12.03 -10.57 -5.60
C ARG A 6 -11.69 -9.96 -6.97
N VAL A 7 -10.44 -9.56 -7.18
CA VAL A 7 -9.97 -8.91 -8.41
C VAL A 7 -8.54 -9.40 -8.71
N GLY A 8 -8.41 -10.56 -9.37
CA GLY A 8 -7.11 -11.14 -9.78
C GLY A 8 -6.66 -12.38 -8.98
N THR A 9 -5.59 -13.02 -9.44
CA THR A 9 -4.92 -14.12 -8.71
C THR A 9 -3.95 -13.55 -7.67
N HIS A 10 -3.59 -14.36 -6.67
CA HIS A 10 -2.61 -13.98 -5.64
C HIS A 10 -1.30 -13.46 -6.25
N SER A 11 -0.75 -14.18 -7.24
CA SER A 11 0.52 -13.83 -7.91
C SER A 11 0.45 -12.52 -8.71
N VAL A 12 -0.69 -12.21 -9.32
CA VAL A 12 -0.91 -10.94 -10.04
C VAL A 12 -0.97 -9.79 -9.04
N ASN A 13 -1.64 -9.99 -7.90
CA ASN A 13 -1.70 -8.99 -6.84
C ASN A 13 -0.31 -8.74 -6.23
N GLU A 14 0.51 -9.76 -5.99
CA GLU A 14 1.88 -9.55 -5.50
C GLU A 14 2.71 -8.67 -6.43
N THR A 15 2.68 -8.95 -7.74
CA THR A 15 3.42 -8.17 -8.74
C THR A 15 2.92 -6.73 -8.79
N LEU A 16 1.61 -6.53 -8.84
CA LEU A 16 1.03 -5.19 -8.84
C LEU A 16 1.43 -4.37 -7.61
N TYR A 17 1.35 -4.95 -6.41
CA TYR A 17 1.66 -4.25 -5.17
C TYR A 17 3.14 -3.88 -5.09
N ARG A 18 4.04 -4.80 -5.46
CA ARG A 18 5.48 -4.55 -5.53
C ARG A 18 5.79 -3.40 -6.48
N ASP A 19 5.31 -3.50 -7.71
CA ASP A 19 5.66 -2.55 -8.78
C ASP A 19 5.06 -1.17 -8.49
N PHE A 20 3.85 -1.12 -7.90
CA PHE A 20 3.23 0.11 -7.44
C PHE A 20 4.06 0.79 -6.33
N VAL A 21 4.45 0.04 -5.29
CA VAL A 21 5.27 0.59 -4.19
C VAL A 21 6.60 1.12 -4.73
N HIS A 22 7.24 0.38 -5.64
CA HIS A 22 8.50 0.81 -6.25
C HIS A 22 8.35 2.04 -7.16
N ALA A 23 7.15 2.31 -7.69
CA ALA A 23 6.87 3.51 -8.49
C ALA A 23 6.57 4.75 -7.64
N LEU A 24 6.06 4.61 -6.42
CA LEU A 24 5.66 5.72 -5.55
C LEU A 24 6.74 6.81 -5.38
N PRO A 25 8.03 6.49 -5.16
CA PRO A 25 9.07 7.50 -5.02
C PRO A 25 9.24 8.37 -6.27
N LYS A 26 8.90 7.86 -7.46
CA LYS A 26 8.95 8.61 -8.71
C LYS A 26 7.73 9.52 -8.89
N LEU A 27 6.62 9.22 -8.22
CA LEU A 27 5.36 9.95 -8.30
C LEU A 27 5.22 11.03 -7.21
N LEU A 28 5.86 10.82 -6.06
CA LEU A 28 5.81 11.75 -4.94
C LEU A 28 6.97 12.74 -5.01
N ALA A 29 6.71 14.02 -4.74
CA ALA A 29 7.79 14.97 -4.44
C ALA A 29 8.54 14.58 -3.15
N SER A 30 9.74 15.13 -2.92
CA SER A 30 10.44 14.96 -1.64
C SER A 30 9.55 15.41 -0.48
N GLY A 31 9.41 14.59 0.56
CA GLY A 31 8.47 14.81 1.67
C GLY A 31 6.99 14.62 1.33
N GLY A 32 6.66 14.28 0.07
CA GLY A 32 5.30 14.04 -0.40
C GLY A 32 4.65 12.84 0.29
N ILE A 33 3.32 12.85 0.36
CA ILE A 33 2.52 11.86 1.09
C ILE A 33 1.66 11.05 0.11
N ALA A 34 1.59 9.74 0.33
CA ALA A 34 0.55 8.89 -0.25
C ALA A 34 -0.32 8.29 0.87
N VAL A 35 -1.64 8.27 0.63
CA VAL A 35 -2.62 7.62 1.51
C VAL A 35 -3.18 6.42 0.76
N LEU A 36 -2.88 5.23 1.25
CA LEU A 36 -3.18 3.96 0.60
C LEU A 36 -4.29 3.24 1.36
N TYR A 37 -5.23 2.63 0.63
CA TYR A 37 -6.39 1.95 1.20
C TYR A 37 -6.56 0.56 0.59
N THR A 38 -6.55 -0.48 1.43
CA THR A 38 -6.65 -1.88 0.97
C THR A 38 -7.02 -2.87 2.08
N MET A 39 -7.55 -4.03 1.68
CA MET A 39 -7.67 -5.23 2.52
C MET A 39 -6.36 -6.01 2.65
N GLU A 40 -5.49 -5.92 1.64
CA GLU A 40 -4.20 -6.64 1.56
C GLU A 40 -3.08 -5.88 2.32
N HIS A 41 -3.39 -5.41 3.53
CA HIS A 41 -2.50 -4.56 4.32
C HIS A 41 -1.17 -5.25 4.66
N LYS A 42 -1.18 -6.57 4.87
CA LYS A 42 0.03 -7.36 5.11
C LYS A 42 0.96 -7.34 3.90
N LEU A 43 0.41 -7.59 2.70
CA LEU A 43 1.16 -7.57 1.45
C LEU A 43 1.72 -6.17 1.16
N LEU A 44 0.89 -5.14 1.33
CA LEU A 44 1.33 -3.75 1.20
C LEU A 44 2.48 -3.43 2.16
N THR A 45 2.36 -3.83 3.43
CA THR A 45 3.39 -3.60 4.44
C THR A 45 4.70 -4.29 4.10
N THR A 46 4.65 -5.52 3.56
CA THR A 46 5.84 -6.25 3.12
C THR A 46 6.63 -5.45 2.08
N PHE A 47 5.96 -4.93 1.05
CA PHE A 47 6.66 -4.17 0.01
C PHE A 47 7.08 -2.78 0.47
N LEU A 48 6.28 -2.10 1.29
CA LEU A 48 6.67 -0.80 1.87
C LEU A 48 7.96 -0.91 2.70
N LYS A 49 8.11 -2.00 3.48
CA LYS A 49 9.34 -2.25 4.25
C LYS A 49 10.57 -2.52 3.37
N ALA A 50 10.36 -2.96 2.14
CA ALA A 50 11.42 -3.22 1.18
C ALA A 50 11.83 -1.98 0.37
N GLU A 51 11.12 -0.86 0.52
CA GLU A 51 11.34 0.38 -0.24
C GLU A 51 11.88 1.49 0.68
N PRO A 52 13.22 1.66 0.78
CA PRO A 52 13.85 2.55 1.76
C PRO A 52 13.58 4.04 1.51
N SER A 53 13.10 4.40 0.32
CA SER A 53 12.72 5.77 -0.06
C SER A 53 11.33 6.16 0.44
N LEU A 54 10.63 5.27 1.14
CA LEU A 54 9.33 5.52 1.76
C LEU A 54 9.40 5.23 3.26
N ALA A 55 8.87 6.15 4.06
CA ALA A 55 8.66 5.96 5.49
C ALA A 55 7.17 5.81 5.80
N LEU A 56 6.83 4.88 6.69
CA LEU A 56 5.49 4.77 7.24
C LEU A 56 5.24 5.95 8.19
N ALA A 57 4.24 6.77 7.88
CA ALA A 57 3.85 7.93 8.68
C ALA A 57 2.70 7.62 9.63
N ALA A 58 1.72 6.82 9.20
CA ALA A 58 0.60 6.38 10.04
C ALA A 58 -0.06 5.13 9.46
N GLU A 59 -0.78 4.39 10.32
CA GLU A 59 -1.68 3.33 9.91
C GLU A 59 -2.97 3.43 10.73
N LEU A 60 -4.13 3.28 10.06
CA LEU A 60 -5.44 3.32 10.69
C LEU A 60 -6.25 2.09 10.29
N THR A 61 -6.95 1.53 11.28
CA THR A 61 -7.98 0.51 11.05
C THR A 61 -9.27 1.20 10.64
N THR A 62 -9.96 0.64 9.65
CA THR A 62 -11.25 1.13 9.18
C THR A 62 -12.23 -0.02 9.00
N GLU A 63 -13.51 0.29 9.00
CA GLU A 63 -14.59 -0.63 8.64
C GLU A 63 -15.27 -0.09 7.37
N ALA A 64 -15.60 -0.99 6.44
CA ALA A 64 -16.37 -0.65 5.26
C ALA A 64 -17.18 -1.86 4.75
N GLY A 65 -18.49 -1.84 5.00
CA GLY A 65 -19.42 -2.85 4.48
C GLY A 65 -19.16 -4.26 5.03
N GLY A 66 -18.83 -4.38 6.31
CA GLY A 66 -18.48 -5.62 7.00
C GLY A 66 -17.03 -6.07 6.76
N LEU A 67 -16.22 -5.26 6.08
CA LEU A 67 -14.80 -5.53 5.85
C LEU A 67 -13.94 -4.61 6.70
N ASN A 68 -12.70 -5.04 6.97
CA ASN A 68 -11.74 -4.31 7.80
C ASN A 68 -10.48 -3.90 7.01
N PRO A 69 -10.58 -2.99 6.03
CA PRO A 69 -9.42 -2.49 5.33
C PRO A 69 -8.57 -1.59 6.24
N ARG A 70 -7.32 -1.37 5.83
CA ARG A 70 -6.44 -0.40 6.48
C ARG A 70 -6.17 0.79 5.59
N VAL A 71 -6.06 1.95 6.22
CA VAL A 71 -5.48 3.15 5.65
C VAL A 71 -4.01 3.20 6.07
N THR A 72 -3.10 3.27 5.12
CA THR A 72 -1.66 3.36 5.35
C THR A 72 -1.16 4.68 4.76
N VAL A 73 -0.59 5.54 5.60
CA VAL A 73 0.00 6.82 5.19
C VAL A 73 1.50 6.65 5.08
N VAL A 74 2.06 6.96 3.91
CA VAL A 74 3.51 6.88 3.66
C VAL A 74 4.04 8.22 3.18
N ARG A 75 5.29 8.52 3.53
CA ARG A 75 6.01 9.72 3.15
C ARG A 75 7.23 9.35 2.31
N ARG A 76 7.49 10.06 1.22
CA ARG A 76 8.78 9.97 0.53
C ARG A 76 9.86 10.63 1.36
N VAL A 77 10.92 9.88 1.67
CA VAL A 77 12.12 10.35 2.38
C VAL A 77 13.28 10.61 1.43
#